data_AF-A0AA86QBV3-F1
#
_entry.id   AF-A0AA86QBV3-F1
#
_cell.length_a   1.000
_cell.length_b   1.000
_cell.length_c   1.000
_cell.angle_alpha   90.00
_cell.angle_beta   90.00
_cell.angle_gamma   90.00
#
_symmetry.space_group_name_H-M   'P 1'
#
loop_
_entity.id
_entity.type
_entity.pdbx_description
1 polymer ?
#
loop_
_entity_poly.entity_id
_entity_poly.type
_entity_poly.pdbx_seq_one_letter_code
_entity_poly.pdbx_strand_id
1 'polypeptide(L)'
;MDQAQIQYRVRRTCCEMLYDRKCILLPYGHFKSLREVYDQSFDSFCQQYPSFAWQLIVNSPKQKIATLCLPEFKAAHEQAIIETVKLLDLNRLILIVNSQPKSNQMTRIFDLESKHKVQIEVFTNEQLVLNVTKHFLVPRHSVLTEEGKQQVLNKYQVTEKQMPIILSSDPIAKYLGLNSGQMVQISRESEQGGKYLNFRICK
;
A
#
# COMPACT_ATOMS: atom_id res chain seq x y z
N MET A 1 8.22 -6.85 21.21
CA MET A 1 9.21 -6.61 20.14
C MET A 1 9.78 -5.22 20.35
N ASP A 2 11.08 -5.05 20.14
CA ASP A 2 11.72 -3.74 20.15
C ASP A 2 11.20 -2.87 18.99
N GLN A 3 11.10 -1.55 19.19
CA GLN A 3 10.59 -0.60 18.20
C GLN A 3 11.41 -0.64 16.92
N ALA A 4 12.73 -0.81 17.03
CA ALA A 4 13.63 -0.98 15.90
C ALA A 4 13.26 -2.20 15.04
N GLN A 5 12.96 -3.32 15.70
CA GLN A 5 12.62 -4.57 15.02
C GLN A 5 11.26 -4.49 14.32
N ILE A 6 10.28 -3.79 14.93
CA ILE A 6 8.99 -3.51 14.30
C ILE A 6 9.22 -2.70 13.03
N GLN A 7 9.94 -1.58 13.11
CA GLN A 7 10.17 -0.70 11.96
C GLN A 7 10.95 -1.39 10.84
N TYR A 8 11.93 -2.22 11.18
CA TYR A 8 12.64 -3.04 10.21
C TYR A 8 11.71 -4.00 9.45
N ARG A 9 10.82 -4.71 10.16
CA ARG A 9 9.84 -5.62 9.53
C ARG A 9 8.82 -4.87 8.68
N VAL A 10 8.28 -3.77 9.20
CA VAL A 10 7.35 -2.90 8.48
C VAL A 10 7.98 -2.41 7.18
N ARG A 11 9.23 -1.95 7.22
CA ARG A 11 9.95 -1.51 6.01
C ARG A 11 10.06 -2.61 4.97
N ARG A 12 10.36 -3.84 5.39
CA ARG A 12 10.42 -5.00 4.48
C ARG A 12 9.07 -5.30 3.84
N THR A 13 7.99 -5.31 4.62
CA THR A 13 6.63 -5.48 4.11
C THR A 13 6.25 -4.35 3.14
N CYS A 14 6.63 -3.11 3.42
CA CYS A 14 6.41 -2.00 2.49
C CYS A 14 7.18 -2.19 1.17
N CYS A 15 8.41 -2.70 1.20
CA CYS A 15 9.15 -3.00 -0.03
C CYS A 15 8.44 -4.07 -0.87
N GLU A 16 7.93 -5.13 -0.22
CA GLU A 16 7.15 -6.18 -0.89
C GLU A 16 5.85 -5.61 -1.47
N MET A 17 5.12 -4.80 -0.70
CA MET A 17 3.88 -4.15 -1.14
C MET A 17 4.10 -3.25 -2.35
N LEU A 18 5.14 -2.40 -2.32
CA LEU A 18 5.47 -1.51 -3.43
C LEU A 18 5.93 -2.29 -4.66
N TYR A 19 6.63 -3.41 -4.47
CA TYR A 19 6.99 -4.33 -5.55
C TYR A 19 5.76 -4.99 -6.19
N ASP A 20 4.81 -5.48 -5.39
CA ASP A 20 3.55 -6.08 -5.88
C ASP A 20 2.68 -5.06 -6.62
N ARG A 21 2.73 -3.79 -6.21
CA ARG A 21 2.12 -2.65 -6.92
C ARG A 21 2.87 -2.24 -8.19
N LYS A 22 3.92 -2.97 -8.60
CA LYS A 22 4.76 -2.70 -9.77
C LYS A 22 5.43 -1.32 -9.74
N CYS A 23 5.81 -0.85 -8.55
CA CYS A 23 6.49 0.43 -8.38
C CYS A 23 8.02 0.27 -8.51
N ILE A 24 8.67 1.30 -9.05
CA ILE A 24 10.13 1.38 -9.20
C ILE A 24 10.64 2.37 -8.16
N LEU A 25 11.68 1.98 -7.41
CA LEU A 25 12.32 2.87 -6.44
C LEU A 25 12.94 4.07 -7.15
N LEU A 26 12.63 5.29 -6.69
CA LEU A 26 13.43 6.46 -7.07
C LEU A 26 14.74 6.41 -6.26
N PRO A 27 15.89 6.65 -6.92
CA PRO A 27 17.19 6.54 -6.25
C PRO A 27 17.20 7.28 -4.92
N TYR A 28 17.47 6.54 -3.85
CA TYR A 28 17.46 7.07 -2.48
C TYR A 28 18.77 6.66 -1.79
N GLY A 29 19.62 7.65 -1.49
CA GLY A 29 20.95 7.41 -0.94
C GLY A 29 21.77 6.48 -1.86
N HIS A 30 22.08 5.29 -1.36
CA HIS A 30 22.88 4.28 -2.08
C HIS A 30 22.01 3.20 -2.75
N PHE A 31 20.70 3.19 -2.50
CA PHE A 31 19.82 2.14 -2.98
C PHE A 31 19.33 2.43 -4.40
N LYS A 32 19.48 1.43 -5.28
CA LYS A 32 19.05 1.47 -6.68
C LYS A 32 17.76 0.68 -6.92
N SER A 33 17.39 -0.23 -6.01
CA SER A 33 16.18 -1.03 -6.14
C SER A 33 15.50 -1.35 -4.80
N LEU A 34 14.19 -1.65 -4.84
CA LEU A 34 13.45 -2.12 -3.66
C LEU A 34 14.04 -3.41 -3.07
N ARG A 35 14.68 -4.24 -3.91
CA ARG A 35 15.33 -5.47 -3.46
C ARG A 35 16.55 -5.19 -2.59
N GLU A 36 17.38 -4.23 -2.96
CA GLU A 36 18.52 -3.82 -2.14
C GLU A 36 18.08 -3.26 -0.79
N VAL A 37 16.98 -2.51 -0.77
CA VAL A 37 16.37 -2.01 0.48
C VAL A 37 15.85 -3.18 1.33
N TYR A 38 15.28 -4.21 0.71
CA TYR A 38 14.73 -5.38 1.38
C TYR A 38 15.82 -6.30 1.97
N ASP A 39 16.91 -6.50 1.23
CA ASP A 39 18.02 -7.39 1.59
C ASP A 39 18.97 -6.78 2.64
N GLN A 40 18.79 -5.50 3.01
CA GLN A 40 19.56 -4.85 4.06
C GLN A 40 19.43 -5.60 5.40
N SER A 41 20.55 -5.81 6.09
CA SER A 41 20.57 -6.43 7.42
C SER A 41 19.95 -5.51 8.50
N PHE A 42 19.52 -6.11 9.61
CA PHE A 42 18.98 -5.36 10.74
C PHE A 42 20.01 -4.40 11.33
N ASP A 43 21.26 -4.82 11.48
CA ASP A 43 22.32 -3.98 12.06
C ASP A 43 22.60 -2.75 11.19
N SER A 44 22.68 -2.94 9.86
CA SER A 44 22.86 -1.83 8.93
C SER A 44 21.66 -0.88 8.93
N PHE A 45 20.44 -1.41 9.10
CA PHE A 45 19.25 -0.57 9.25
C PHE A 45 19.30 0.29 10.51
N CYS A 46 19.65 -0.29 11.66
CA CYS A 46 19.77 0.42 12.93
C CYS A 46 20.85 1.51 12.90
N GLN A 47 21.98 1.24 12.24
CA GLN A 47 23.05 2.23 12.06
C GLN A 47 22.60 3.41 11.19
N GLN A 48 21.85 3.14 10.11
CA GLN A 48 21.42 4.16 9.17
C GLN A 48 20.22 4.98 9.66
N TYR A 49 19.32 4.39 10.43
CA TYR A 49 18.09 5.01 10.90
C TYR A 49 17.93 4.90 12.42
N PRO A 50 18.78 5.58 13.22
CA PRO A 50 18.73 5.51 14.68
C PRO A 50 17.44 6.10 15.26
N SER A 51 16.79 7.04 14.55
CA SER A 51 15.49 7.61 14.91
C SER A 51 14.29 6.81 14.41
N PHE A 52 14.55 5.72 13.67
CA PHE A 52 13.56 4.88 12.99
C PHE A 52 12.68 5.61 11.96
N ALA A 53 13.05 6.84 11.59
CA ALA A 53 12.39 7.61 10.54
C ALA A 53 13.01 7.28 9.18
N TRP A 54 12.37 6.36 8.45
CA TRP A 54 12.74 6.03 7.08
C TRP A 54 11.62 6.40 6.12
N GLN A 55 11.99 6.67 4.87
CA GLN A 55 11.07 7.04 3.79
C GLN A 55 11.48 6.28 2.53
N LEU A 56 10.49 5.78 1.80
CA LEU A 56 10.65 5.19 0.48
C LEU A 56 9.88 6.05 -0.50
N ILE A 57 10.53 6.49 -1.57
CA ILE A 57 9.90 7.26 -2.63
C ILE A 57 9.98 6.40 -3.89
N VAL A 58 8.84 6.07 -4.45
CA VAL A 58 8.74 5.18 -5.61
C VAL A 58 7.90 5.83 -6.70
N ASN A 59 8.17 5.43 -7.93
CA ASN A 59 7.41 5.81 -9.10
C ASN A 59 6.67 4.59 -9.67
N SER A 60 5.37 4.75 -9.87
CA SER A 60 4.52 3.86 -10.64
C SER A 60 4.26 4.53 -12.00
N PRO A 61 3.96 3.79 -13.09
CA PRO A 61 3.78 4.38 -14.43
C PRO A 61 2.80 5.55 -14.51
N LYS A 62 1.90 5.68 -13.53
CA LYS A 62 0.88 6.74 -13.47
C LYS A 62 0.94 7.60 -12.19
N GLN A 63 1.79 7.25 -11.21
CA GLN A 63 1.70 7.83 -9.86
C GLN A 63 3.04 7.83 -9.15
N LYS A 64 3.38 8.94 -8.48
CA LYS A 64 4.48 8.99 -7.53
C LYS A 64 3.96 8.74 -6.11
N ILE A 65 4.61 7.82 -5.42
CA ILE A 65 4.20 7.34 -4.08
C ILE A 65 5.34 7.55 -3.10
N ALA A 66 5.04 8.07 -1.91
CA ALA A 66 6.01 8.12 -0.81
C ALA A 66 5.48 7.41 0.44
N THR A 67 6.37 6.87 1.27
CA THR A 67 6.05 6.37 2.61
C THR A 67 6.51 7.38 3.66
N LEU A 68 5.68 7.60 4.68
CA LEU A 68 6.00 8.45 5.83
C LEU A 68 5.66 7.71 7.12
N CYS A 69 6.65 7.55 8.00
CA CYS A 69 6.46 6.97 9.31
C CYS A 69 6.28 8.06 10.36
N LEU A 70 5.16 8.05 11.09
CA LEU A 70 4.89 8.95 12.22
C LEU A 70 4.49 8.11 13.44
N PRO A 71 4.96 8.43 14.65
CA PRO A 71 4.50 7.72 15.85
C PRO A 71 2.99 7.93 16.07
N GLU A 72 2.51 9.16 15.88
CA GLU A 72 1.09 9.53 15.96
C GLU A 72 0.80 10.67 14.96
N PHE A 73 -0.39 10.69 14.38
CA PHE A 73 -0.83 11.81 13.55
C PHE A 73 -1.31 12.97 14.43
N LYS A 74 -0.59 14.09 14.40
CA LYS A 74 -0.88 15.33 15.14
C LYS A 74 -0.96 16.52 14.20
N ALA A 75 -1.64 17.58 14.64
CA ALA A 75 -1.79 18.82 13.87
C ALA A 75 -0.46 19.41 13.39
N ALA A 76 0.60 19.29 14.20
CA ALA A 76 1.94 19.77 13.86
C ALA A 76 2.54 19.08 12.63
N HIS A 77 2.13 17.84 12.32
CA HIS A 77 2.63 17.10 11.17
C HIS A 77 1.90 17.43 9.86
N GLU A 78 0.76 18.13 9.93
CA GLU A 78 -0.03 18.48 8.74
C GLU A 78 0.78 19.36 7.78
N GLN A 79 1.47 20.38 8.29
CA GLN A 79 2.30 21.25 7.44
C GLN A 79 3.47 20.51 6.79
N ALA A 80 4.17 19.66 7.54
CA ALA A 80 5.26 18.85 7.01
C ALA A 80 4.80 17.88 5.91
N ILE A 81 3.60 17.29 6.05
CA ILE A 81 2.99 16.44 5.02
C ILE A 81 2.69 17.27 3.77
N ILE A 82 2.09 18.45 3.93
CA ILE A 82 1.76 19.34 2.80
C ILE A 82 3.04 19.76 2.06
N GLU A 83 4.08 20.13 2.78
CA GLU A 83 5.38 20.49 2.19
C GLU A 83 5.97 19.31 1.42
N THR A 84 5.99 18.12 2.02
CA THR A 84 6.50 16.90 1.37
C THR A 84 5.72 16.58 0.09
N VAL A 85 4.39 16.65 0.15
CA VAL A 85 3.50 16.43 -0.99
C VAL A 85 3.79 17.41 -2.13
N LYS A 86 3.95 18.69 -1.82
CA LYS A 86 4.23 19.73 -2.82
C LYS A 86 5.63 19.63 -3.40
N LEU A 87 6.64 19.41 -2.55
CA LEU A 87 8.05 19.32 -2.97
C LEU A 87 8.29 18.11 -3.87
N LEU A 88 7.64 16.98 -3.56
CA LEU A 88 7.82 15.74 -4.31
C LEU A 88 6.76 15.55 -5.40
N ASP A 89 5.75 16.41 -5.51
CA ASP A 89 4.62 16.26 -6.43
C ASP A 89 4.01 14.85 -6.36
N LEU A 90 3.58 14.47 -5.15
CA LEU A 90 3.07 13.13 -4.88
C LEU A 90 1.61 13.00 -5.29
N ASN A 91 1.25 11.85 -5.87
CA ASN A 91 -0.15 11.50 -6.10
C ASN A 91 -0.71 10.66 -4.94
N ARG A 92 0.17 9.92 -4.26
CA ARG A 92 -0.21 8.99 -3.19
C ARG A 92 0.81 9.01 -2.06
N LEU A 93 0.34 9.00 -0.82
CA LEU A 93 1.15 8.99 0.39
C LEU A 93 0.72 7.80 1.25
N ILE A 94 1.67 6.96 1.64
CA ILE A 94 1.45 5.86 2.58
C ILE A 94 1.92 6.33 3.95
N LEU A 95 0.97 6.63 4.82
CA LEU A 95 1.20 7.07 6.19
C LEU A 95 1.19 5.86 7.12
N ILE A 96 2.31 5.62 7.80
CA ILE A 96 2.49 4.52 8.75
C ILE A 96 2.47 5.10 10.17
N VAL A 97 1.53 4.62 11.01
CA VAL A 97 1.32 5.09 12.38
C VAL A 97 1.38 3.97 13.42
N ASN A 98 1.67 4.29 14.68
CA ASN A 98 1.69 3.28 15.73
C ASN A 98 0.28 2.81 16.09
N SER A 99 -0.69 3.73 16.11
CA SER A 99 -2.08 3.48 16.48
C SER A 99 -3.04 4.05 15.42
N GLN A 100 -4.20 3.41 15.27
CA GLN A 100 -5.25 3.91 14.37
C GLN A 100 -5.62 5.36 14.74
N PRO A 101 -5.66 6.30 13.76
CA PRO A 101 -6.07 7.66 14.04
C PRO A 101 -7.52 7.72 14.52
N LYS A 102 -7.78 8.62 15.47
CA LYS A 102 -9.13 8.90 15.98
C LYS A 102 -9.99 9.56 14.90
N SER A 103 -11.32 9.56 15.07
CA SER A 103 -12.26 10.15 14.11
C SER A 103 -11.91 11.58 13.69
N ASN A 104 -11.54 12.43 14.66
CA ASN A 104 -11.14 13.82 14.38
C ASN A 104 -9.87 13.91 13.52
N GLN A 105 -8.93 12.99 13.69
CA GLN A 105 -7.70 12.93 12.90
C GLN A 105 -8.00 12.41 11.49
N MET A 106 -8.90 11.43 11.36
CA MET A 106 -9.35 10.90 10.07
C MET A 106 -10.04 11.97 9.21
N THR A 107 -10.91 12.81 9.80
CA THR A 107 -11.52 13.94 9.07
C THR A 107 -10.45 14.87 8.50
N ARG A 108 -9.41 15.17 9.26
CA ARG A 108 -8.33 16.05 8.81
C ARG A 108 -7.49 15.42 7.69
N ILE A 109 -7.23 14.12 7.78
CA ILE A 109 -6.54 13.38 6.71
C ILE A 109 -7.37 13.49 5.41
N PHE A 110 -8.69 13.28 5.48
CA PHE A 110 -9.58 13.44 4.34
C PHE A 110 -9.61 14.89 3.78
N ASP A 111 -9.56 15.89 4.65
CA ASP A 111 -9.44 17.29 4.24
C ASP A 111 -8.14 17.57 3.50
N LEU A 112 -7.02 16.97 3.95
CA LEU A 112 -5.72 17.08 3.28
C LEU A 112 -5.74 16.41 1.92
N GLU A 113 -6.34 15.23 1.81
CA GLU A 113 -6.49 14.50 0.54
C GLU A 113 -7.22 15.37 -0.50
N SER A 114 -8.36 15.94 -0.10
CA SER A 114 -9.22 16.74 -0.97
C SER A 114 -8.56 18.05 -1.39
N LYS A 115 -7.89 18.76 -0.48
CA LYS A 115 -7.25 20.06 -0.74
C LYS A 115 -6.02 19.95 -1.63
N HIS A 116 -5.24 18.89 -1.47
CA HIS A 116 -3.95 18.74 -2.15
C HIS A 116 -3.99 17.73 -3.30
N LYS A 117 -5.15 17.15 -3.62
CA LYS A 117 -5.33 16.15 -4.68
C LYS A 117 -4.36 14.97 -4.53
N VAL A 118 -4.17 14.52 -3.29
CA VAL A 118 -3.31 13.39 -2.93
C VAL A 118 -4.15 12.33 -2.24
N GLN A 119 -3.87 11.06 -2.54
CA GLN A 119 -4.48 9.95 -1.83
C GLN A 119 -3.60 9.51 -0.65
N ILE A 120 -4.12 9.54 0.56
CA ILE A 120 -3.40 9.20 1.79
C ILE A 120 -3.89 7.84 2.31
N GLU A 121 -3.04 6.83 2.24
CA GLU A 121 -3.30 5.52 2.81
C GLU A 121 -2.73 5.42 4.21
N VAL A 122 -3.58 5.17 5.21
CA VAL A 122 -3.13 5.00 6.59
C VAL A 122 -2.98 3.51 6.92
N PHE A 123 -1.79 3.13 7.37
CA PHE A 123 -1.49 1.81 7.91
C PHE A 123 -0.99 1.90 9.34
N THR A 124 -1.38 0.93 10.16
CA THR A 124 -0.75 0.77 11.47
C THR A 124 0.50 -0.11 11.37
N ASN A 125 1.44 0.05 12.30
CA ASN A 125 2.60 -0.85 12.38
C ASN A 125 2.14 -2.32 12.49
N GLU A 126 1.11 -2.60 13.29
CA GLU A 126 0.57 -3.94 13.49
C GLU A 126 0.11 -4.59 12.18
N GLN A 127 -0.50 -3.81 11.28
CA GLN A 127 -0.95 -4.28 9.96
C GLN A 127 0.21 -4.60 9.02
N LEU A 128 1.38 -3.99 9.20
CA LEU A 128 2.52 -4.10 8.30
C LEU A 128 3.68 -4.95 8.85
N VAL A 129 3.69 -5.30 10.13
CA VAL A 129 4.74 -6.17 10.72
C VAL A 129 4.77 -7.54 10.05
N LEU A 130 3.62 -8.05 9.60
CA LEU A 130 3.48 -9.29 8.85
C LEU A 130 2.81 -9.03 7.50
N ASN A 131 3.39 -9.56 6.43
CA ASN A 131 2.76 -9.47 5.13
C ASN A 131 1.58 -10.45 5.04
N VAL A 132 0.36 -9.90 5.05
CA VAL A 132 -0.90 -10.68 4.97
C VAL A 132 -1.02 -11.50 3.69
N THR A 133 -0.38 -11.11 2.59
CA THR A 133 -0.49 -11.83 1.30
C THR A 133 0.28 -13.15 1.28
N LYS A 134 1.20 -13.34 2.22
CA LYS A 134 2.01 -14.58 2.34
C LYS A 134 1.32 -15.67 3.15
N HIS A 135 0.19 -15.35 3.77
CA HIS A 135 -0.55 -16.33 4.54
C HIS A 135 -1.14 -17.41 3.61
N PHE A 136 -1.03 -18.69 3.97
CA PHE A 136 -1.43 -19.80 3.11
C PHE A 136 -2.92 -19.80 2.72
N LEU A 137 -3.80 -19.26 3.56
CA LEU A 137 -5.24 -19.09 3.25
C LEU A 137 -5.52 -17.93 2.30
N VAL A 138 -4.55 -17.05 2.05
CA VAL A 138 -4.74 -15.87 1.19
C VAL A 138 -4.33 -16.24 -0.24
N PRO A 139 -5.29 -16.32 -1.18
CA PRO A 139 -4.98 -16.61 -2.56
C PRO A 139 -4.28 -15.43 -3.24
N ARG A 140 -3.76 -15.66 -4.44
CA ARG A 140 -3.11 -14.59 -5.22
C ARG A 140 -4.14 -13.63 -5.78
N HIS A 141 -3.93 -12.34 -5.53
CA HIS A 141 -4.78 -11.25 -6.01
C HIS A 141 -3.99 -10.39 -7.00
N SER A 142 -4.57 -10.12 -8.17
CA SER A 142 -3.98 -9.26 -9.20
C SER A 142 -4.97 -8.21 -9.67
N VAL A 143 -4.57 -6.94 -9.64
CA VAL A 143 -5.39 -5.82 -10.12
C VAL A 143 -5.48 -5.87 -11.65
N LEU A 144 -6.70 -5.80 -12.18
CA LEU A 144 -6.94 -5.75 -13.62
C LEU A 144 -6.84 -4.32 -14.15
N THR A 145 -6.44 -4.17 -15.40
CA THR A 145 -6.57 -2.92 -16.15
C THR A 145 -8.04 -2.66 -16.50
N GLU A 146 -8.39 -1.42 -16.85
CA GLU A 146 -9.75 -1.10 -17.31
C GLU A 146 -10.15 -1.94 -18.54
N GLU A 147 -9.22 -2.17 -19.46
CA GLU A 147 -9.42 -3.06 -20.60
C GLU A 147 -9.72 -4.50 -20.15
N GLY A 148 -8.94 -5.04 -19.21
CA GLY A 148 -9.15 -6.38 -18.67
C GLY A 148 -10.48 -6.50 -17.92
N LYS A 149 -10.86 -5.47 -17.16
CA LYS A 149 -12.17 -5.36 -16.52
C LYS A 149 -13.30 -5.41 -17.55
N GLN A 150 -13.22 -4.63 -18.62
CA GLN A 150 -14.25 -4.63 -19.68
C GLN A 150 -14.35 -5.98 -20.39
N GLN A 151 -13.22 -6.65 -20.64
CA GLN A 151 -13.20 -7.99 -21.21
C GLN A 151 -13.92 -9.00 -20.30
N VAL A 152 -13.71 -8.95 -18.98
CA VAL A 152 -14.40 -9.83 -18.03
C VAL A 152 -15.90 -9.57 -18.03
N LEU A 153 -16.32 -8.31 -17.94
CA LEU A 153 -17.73 -7.92 -17.95
C LEU A 153 -18.42 -8.38 -19.25
N ASN A 154 -17.78 -8.17 -20.41
CA ASN A 154 -18.29 -8.60 -21.71
C ASN A 154 -18.36 -10.13 -21.83
N LYS A 155 -17.30 -10.83 -21.38
CA LYS A 155 -17.21 -12.31 -21.46
C LYS A 155 -18.33 -12.99 -20.68
N TYR A 156 -18.64 -12.48 -19.49
CA TYR A 156 -19.68 -13.05 -18.63
C TYR A 156 -21.05 -12.37 -18.83
N GLN A 157 -21.15 -11.35 -19.68
CA GLN A 157 -22.36 -10.55 -19.93
C GLN A 157 -22.98 -10.01 -18.63
N VAL A 158 -22.13 -9.54 -17.72
CA VAL A 158 -22.53 -9.00 -16.41
C VAL A 158 -22.18 -7.53 -16.31
N THR A 159 -22.98 -6.82 -15.50
CA THR A 159 -22.73 -5.43 -15.14
C THR A 159 -21.87 -5.33 -13.89
N GLU A 160 -21.19 -4.20 -13.68
CA GLU A 160 -20.37 -3.96 -12.48
C GLU A 160 -21.14 -4.17 -11.17
N LYS A 161 -22.44 -3.83 -11.15
CA LYS A 161 -23.31 -3.96 -9.97
C LYS A 161 -23.59 -5.41 -9.59
N GLN A 162 -23.47 -6.35 -10.53
CA GLN A 162 -23.68 -7.78 -10.31
C GLN A 162 -22.41 -8.49 -9.84
N MET A 163 -21.25 -7.81 -9.90
CA MET A 163 -19.99 -8.40 -9.48
C MET A 163 -19.92 -8.51 -7.95
N PRO A 164 -19.35 -9.60 -7.41
CA PRO A 164 -19.06 -9.69 -5.99
C PRO A 164 -18.15 -8.55 -5.54
N ILE A 165 -18.39 -8.02 -4.34
CA ILE A 165 -17.70 -6.82 -3.84
C ILE A 165 -16.53 -7.22 -2.94
N ILE A 166 -15.42 -6.49 -3.06
CA ILE A 166 -14.38 -6.39 -2.02
C ILE A 166 -14.44 -4.98 -1.44
N LEU A 167 -14.46 -4.85 -0.12
CA LEU A 167 -14.51 -3.54 0.52
C LEU A 167 -13.15 -2.86 0.44
N SER A 168 -13.11 -1.55 0.23
CA SER A 168 -11.91 -0.73 0.36
C SER A 168 -11.23 -0.84 1.74
N SER A 169 -11.99 -1.24 2.77
CA SER A 169 -11.47 -1.51 4.11
C SER A 169 -10.76 -2.87 4.26
N ASP A 170 -10.91 -3.78 3.30
CA ASP A 170 -10.32 -5.12 3.32
C ASP A 170 -8.77 -5.04 3.35
N PRO A 171 -8.06 -5.85 4.16
CA PRO A 171 -6.60 -5.81 4.24
C PRO A 171 -5.89 -6.00 2.89
N ILE A 172 -6.42 -6.85 2.01
CA ILE A 172 -5.85 -7.10 0.68
C ILE A 172 -6.14 -5.93 -0.26
N ALA A 173 -7.35 -5.36 -0.19
CA ALA A 173 -7.69 -4.15 -0.94
C ALA A 173 -6.78 -2.98 -0.57
N LYS A 174 -6.54 -2.77 0.73
CA LYS A 174 -5.58 -1.79 1.24
C LYS A 174 -4.16 -2.10 0.79
N TYR A 175 -3.70 -3.34 0.93
CA TYR A 175 -2.34 -3.74 0.51
C TYR A 175 -2.09 -3.45 -0.98
N LEU A 176 -3.05 -3.75 -1.85
CA LEU A 176 -2.95 -3.47 -3.28
C LEU A 176 -3.22 -2.00 -3.65
N GLY A 177 -3.75 -1.20 -2.71
CA GLY A 177 -4.11 0.20 -2.95
C GLY A 177 -5.30 0.36 -3.92
N LEU A 178 -6.28 -0.55 -3.84
CA LEU A 178 -7.45 -0.54 -4.73
C LEU A 178 -8.30 0.72 -4.54
N ASN A 179 -8.71 1.30 -5.68
CA ASN A 179 -9.67 2.39 -5.75
C ASN A 179 -11.07 1.84 -6.05
N SER A 180 -12.12 2.57 -5.63
CA SER A 180 -13.51 2.19 -5.90
C SER A 180 -13.73 2.03 -7.41
N GLY A 181 -14.41 0.94 -7.81
CA GLY A 181 -14.66 0.57 -9.21
C GLY A 181 -13.56 -0.27 -9.87
N GLN A 182 -12.38 -0.43 -9.26
CA GLN A 182 -11.33 -1.31 -9.79
C GLN A 182 -11.68 -2.78 -9.57
N MET A 183 -11.29 -3.64 -10.51
CA MET A 183 -11.52 -5.08 -10.44
C MET A 183 -10.23 -5.83 -10.06
N VAL A 184 -10.37 -6.78 -9.14
CA VAL A 184 -9.31 -7.69 -8.75
C VAL A 184 -9.65 -9.11 -9.21
N GLN A 185 -8.66 -9.78 -9.81
CA GLN A 185 -8.70 -11.19 -10.12
C GLN A 185 -8.07 -11.97 -8.96
N ILE A 186 -8.75 -13.02 -8.53
CA ILE A 186 -8.36 -13.92 -7.45
C ILE A 186 -8.09 -15.28 -8.06
N SER A 187 -6.86 -15.75 -7.95
CA SER A 187 -6.43 -17.06 -8.46
C SER A 187 -6.23 -18.03 -7.30
N ARG A 188 -6.99 -19.14 -7.32
CA ARG A 188 -6.92 -20.22 -6.33
C ARG A 188 -6.45 -21.50 -7.00
N GLU A 189 -5.53 -22.19 -6.36
CA GLU A 189 -5.17 -23.56 -6.73
C GLU A 189 -6.19 -24.50 -6.06
N SER A 190 -6.77 -25.39 -6.84
CA SER A 190 -7.67 -26.42 -6.32
C SER A 190 -6.89 -27.66 -5.92
N GLU A 191 -7.42 -28.42 -4.96
CA GLU A 191 -6.86 -29.70 -4.54
C GLU A 191 -6.73 -30.70 -5.69
N GLN A 192 -7.60 -30.59 -6.70
CA GLN A 192 -7.63 -31.43 -7.90
C GLN A 192 -6.65 -30.97 -9.00
N GLY A 193 -5.81 -29.96 -8.74
CA GLY A 193 -4.80 -29.47 -9.69
C GLY A 193 -5.30 -28.44 -10.72
N GLY A 194 -6.58 -28.06 -10.68
CA GLY A 194 -7.14 -26.97 -11.49
C GLY A 194 -6.90 -25.58 -10.89
N LYS A 195 -6.87 -24.53 -11.73
CA LYS A 195 -6.85 -23.13 -11.29
C LYS A 195 -8.25 -22.54 -11.37
N TYR A 196 -8.78 -22.05 -10.26
CA TYR A 196 -10.06 -21.36 -10.20
C TYR A 196 -9.85 -19.84 -10.16
N LEU A 197 -10.52 -19.14 -11.08
CA LEU A 197 -10.47 -17.68 -11.17
C LEU A 197 -11.78 -17.10 -10.66
N ASN A 198 -11.68 -16.16 -9.73
CA ASN A 198 -12.80 -15.36 -9.23
C ASN A 198 -12.49 -13.87 -9.42
N PHE A 199 -13.50 -13.04 -9.63
CA PHE A 199 -13.35 -11.61 -9.86
C PHE A 199 -14.22 -10.84 -8.88
N ARG A 200 -13.64 -9.79 -8.28
CA ARG A 200 -14.35 -8.90 -7.35
C ARG A 200 -14.13 -7.44 -7.73
N ILE A 201 -15.12 -6.59 -7.49
CA ILE A 201 -15.03 -5.14 -7.68
C ILE A 201 -14.84 -4.44 -6.34
N CYS A 202 -13.89 -3.51 -6.27
CA CYS A 202 -13.64 -2.72 -5.07
C CYS A 202 -14.75 -1.68 -4.89
N LYS A 203 -15.29 -1.57 -3.68
CA LYS A 203 -16.24 -0.53 -3.32
C LYS A 203 -15.74 0.34 -2.17
#